data_AF-A0A9Q8T6N9-F1
#
_entry.id   AF-A0A9Q8T6N9-F1
#
_cell.length_a   1.000
_cell.length_b   1.000
_cell.length_c   1.000
_cell.angle_alpha   90.00
_cell.angle_beta   90.00
_cell.angle_gamma   90.00
#
_symmetry.space_group_name_H-M   'P 1'
#
loop_
_entity.id
_entity.type
_entity.pdbx_description
1 polymer ?
#
loop_
_entity_poly.entity_id
_entity_poly.type
_entity_poly.pdbx_seq_one_letter_code
_entity_poly.pdbx_strand_id
1 'polypeptide(L)'
;MSDIAHNKEYHVRDLATRSVTLYPNSAQVVRDLRNLQLKPGANEITIFGLTPTIDESTIKVDGAGSAIITDIAIELIPNRESFQDVYPDSDDEMSDADVPHEEDGEDEEESEEKEPSPLDKVRARIRQLRDEERSAKEVVESAANRLKILDAHGASLDSKEGVNIADSIETYRAERERIFQDHVAGVTRGQDNMKRLSIALKQETRLVKREKREAADATRAMKKARKERDRQAQKDARERAKLKKEKARIRAERERFWPKLCYSVRVSLEVMAFTPSSSRRTSVLS
;
A
#
# COMPACT_ATOMS: atom_id res chain seq x y z
N MET A 1 -56.85 40.62 -10.49
CA MET A 1 -56.27 39.92 -11.65
C MET A 1 -54.78 39.90 -11.41
N SER A 2 -54.23 38.72 -11.15
CA SER A 2 -52.83 38.57 -10.76
C SER A 2 -51.95 38.79 -11.97
N ASP A 3 -51.23 39.92 -12.01
CA ASP A 3 -50.15 40.13 -12.97
C ASP A 3 -49.14 39.01 -12.81
N ILE A 4 -48.98 38.20 -13.87
CA ILE A 4 -47.98 37.15 -13.92
C ILE A 4 -46.64 37.86 -14.17
N ALA A 5 -46.00 38.34 -13.11
CA ALA A 5 -44.67 38.92 -13.19
C ALA A 5 -43.70 37.85 -13.73
N HIS A 6 -42.98 38.19 -14.79
CA HIS A 6 -41.99 37.30 -15.38
C HIS A 6 -40.66 37.43 -14.66
N ASN A 7 -40.32 36.42 -13.85
CA ASN A 7 -39.16 36.48 -12.96
C ASN A 7 -37.94 35.78 -13.59
N LYS A 8 -36.77 36.42 -13.48
CA LYS A 8 -35.48 35.83 -13.87
C LYS A 8 -34.42 36.08 -12.81
N GLU A 9 -33.61 35.07 -12.57
CA GLU A 9 -32.55 35.07 -11.57
C GLU A 9 -31.17 35.03 -12.24
N TYR A 10 -30.24 35.82 -11.73
CA TYR A 10 -28.86 35.86 -12.20
C TYR A 10 -27.90 35.87 -11.01
N HIS A 11 -26.80 35.14 -11.11
CA HIS A 11 -25.73 35.21 -10.14
C HIS A 11 -24.67 36.21 -10.60
N VAL A 12 -24.22 37.10 -9.72
CA VAL A 12 -23.30 38.19 -10.11
C VAL A 12 -21.97 37.68 -10.67
N ARG A 13 -21.54 36.48 -10.26
CA ARG A 13 -20.30 35.85 -10.79
C ARG A 13 -20.42 35.42 -12.25
N ASP A 14 -21.63 35.10 -12.69
CA ASP A 14 -21.88 34.69 -14.07
C ASP A 14 -22.02 35.91 -15.00
N LEU A 15 -22.01 37.12 -14.44
CA LEU A 15 -22.11 38.37 -15.19
C LEU A 15 -20.74 38.83 -15.67
N ALA A 16 -20.67 39.13 -16.96
CA ALA A 16 -19.46 39.66 -17.58
C ALA A 16 -19.12 41.03 -16.97
N THR A 17 -17.89 41.17 -16.49
CA THR A 17 -17.38 42.45 -15.99
C THR A 17 -16.96 43.32 -17.17
N ARG A 18 -17.64 44.46 -17.35
CA ARG A 18 -17.36 45.43 -18.41
C ARG A 18 -16.15 46.30 -18.07
N SER A 19 -16.08 46.80 -16.85
CA SER A 19 -14.95 47.63 -16.40
C SER A 19 -14.78 47.60 -14.89
N VAL A 20 -13.54 47.79 -14.44
CA VAL A 20 -13.19 48.00 -13.04
C VAL A 20 -12.37 49.29 -12.95
N THR A 21 -12.81 50.24 -12.14
CA THR A 21 -12.09 51.49 -11.86
C THR A 21 -11.65 51.48 -10.41
N LEU A 22 -10.34 51.48 -10.18
CA LEU A 22 -9.75 51.48 -8.83
C LEU A 22 -9.56 52.91 -8.34
N TYR A 23 -9.99 53.15 -7.11
CA TYR A 23 -9.73 54.35 -6.32
C TYR A 23 -8.81 54.00 -5.15
N PRO A 24 -8.20 54.97 -4.45
CA PRO A 24 -7.28 54.68 -3.35
C PRO A 24 -7.84 53.74 -2.27
N ASN A 25 -9.13 53.85 -1.95
CA ASN A 25 -9.79 53.07 -0.89
C ASN A 25 -11.04 52.31 -1.36
N SER A 26 -11.37 52.33 -2.65
CA SER A 26 -12.59 51.71 -3.17
C SER A 26 -12.42 51.30 -4.62
N ALA A 27 -13.37 50.52 -5.15
CA ALA A 27 -13.39 50.15 -6.56
C ALA A 27 -14.81 50.24 -7.09
N GLN A 28 -14.97 50.79 -8.29
CA GLN A 28 -16.22 50.72 -9.04
C GLN A 28 -16.14 49.56 -10.03
N VAL A 29 -17.09 48.63 -9.94
CA VAL A 29 -17.20 47.48 -10.83
C VAL A 29 -18.48 47.62 -11.64
N VAL A 30 -18.36 47.63 -12.97
CA VAL A 30 -19.49 47.67 -13.89
C VAL A 30 -19.63 46.30 -14.54
N ARG A 31 -20.80 45.67 -14.41
CA ARG A 31 -21.14 44.40 -15.04
C ARG A 31 -22.35 44.56 -15.93
N ASP A 32 -22.33 43.91 -17.08
CA ASP A 32 -23.41 44.02 -18.07
C ASP A 32 -24.31 42.78 -18.03
N LEU A 33 -25.63 43.01 -17.97
CA LEU A 33 -26.66 42.01 -18.26
C LEU A 33 -27.14 42.19 -19.70
N ARG A 34 -26.70 41.33 -20.62
CA ARG A 34 -27.01 41.45 -22.05
C ARG A 34 -28.08 40.44 -22.47
N ASN A 35 -28.77 40.77 -23.57
CA ASN A 35 -29.73 39.89 -24.24
C ASN A 35 -30.87 39.38 -23.34
N LEU A 36 -31.35 40.23 -22.44
CA LEU A 36 -32.50 39.93 -21.59
C LEU A 36 -33.75 39.76 -22.47
N GLN A 37 -34.25 38.53 -22.59
CA GLN A 37 -35.53 38.26 -23.25
C GLN A 37 -36.69 38.69 -22.34
N LEU A 38 -37.00 39.98 -22.33
CA LEU A 38 -38.11 40.54 -21.57
C LEU A 38 -39.42 40.28 -22.31
N LYS A 39 -40.49 39.99 -21.56
CA LYS A 39 -41.83 39.81 -22.11
C LYS A 39 -42.64 41.12 -21.96
N PRO A 40 -43.67 41.37 -22.79
CA PRO A 40 -44.55 42.51 -22.59
C PRO A 40 -45.22 42.48 -21.20
N GLY A 41 -45.32 43.64 -20.54
CA GLY A 41 -45.82 43.79 -19.18
C GLY A 41 -44.73 43.82 -18.11
N ALA A 42 -45.09 43.46 -16.87
CA ALA A 42 -44.21 43.45 -15.72
C ALA A 42 -43.21 42.28 -15.73
N ASN A 43 -41.92 42.60 -15.60
CA ASN A 43 -40.82 41.64 -15.45
C ASN A 43 -40.04 41.96 -14.18
N GLU A 44 -39.52 40.93 -13.52
CA GLU A 44 -38.67 41.07 -12.35
C GLU A 44 -37.34 40.37 -12.60
N ILE A 45 -36.24 41.09 -12.35
CA ILE A 45 -34.89 40.55 -12.47
C ILE A 45 -34.24 40.59 -11.09
N THR A 46 -33.79 39.44 -10.61
CA THR A 46 -33.09 39.34 -9.35
C THR A 46 -31.64 38.93 -9.56
N ILE A 47 -30.73 39.76 -9.07
CA ILE A 47 -29.28 39.53 -9.11
C ILE A 47 -28.82 39.15 -7.71
N PHE A 48 -28.15 38.02 -7.56
CA PHE A 48 -27.66 37.50 -6.29
C PHE A 48 -26.13 37.56 -6.18
N GLY A 49 -25.63 37.44 -4.94
CA GLY A 49 -24.21 37.17 -4.68
C GLY A 49 -23.33 38.41 -4.62
N LEU A 50 -23.91 39.61 -4.47
CA LEU A 50 -23.11 40.80 -4.22
C LEU A 50 -22.50 40.73 -2.82
N THR A 51 -21.19 40.99 -2.72
CA THR A 51 -20.46 40.91 -1.46
C THR A 51 -21.06 41.87 -0.42
N PRO A 52 -21.18 41.44 0.86
CA PRO A 52 -21.69 42.29 1.94
C PRO A 52 -20.75 43.47 2.26
N THR A 53 -19.55 43.52 1.69
CA THR A 53 -18.60 44.62 1.85
C THR A 53 -18.90 45.82 0.95
N ILE A 54 -19.87 45.72 0.03
CA ILE A 54 -20.35 46.84 -0.79
C ILE A 54 -21.28 47.72 0.07
N ASP A 55 -21.20 49.03 -0.11
CA ASP A 55 -22.17 49.98 0.44
C ASP A 55 -23.46 49.93 -0.41
N GLU A 56 -24.58 49.61 0.22
CA GLU A 56 -25.91 49.51 -0.40
C GLU A 56 -26.25 50.77 -1.22
N SER A 57 -25.90 51.95 -0.72
CA SER A 57 -26.22 53.23 -1.37
C SER A 57 -25.43 53.49 -2.67
N THR A 58 -24.40 52.68 -2.92
CA THR A 58 -23.53 52.81 -4.09
C THR A 58 -23.95 51.91 -5.26
N ILE A 59 -24.93 51.01 -5.03
CA ILE A 59 -25.46 50.11 -6.06
C ILE A 59 -26.31 50.93 -7.03
N LYS A 60 -25.98 50.84 -8.32
CA LYS A 60 -26.70 51.53 -9.40
C LYS A 60 -27.08 50.53 -10.49
N VAL A 61 -28.28 50.69 -11.02
CA VAL A 61 -28.80 49.89 -12.12
C VAL A 61 -29.14 50.83 -13.26
N ASP A 62 -28.44 50.66 -14.39
CA ASP A 62 -28.67 51.44 -15.60
C ASP A 62 -29.32 50.55 -16.67
N GLY A 63 -30.43 51.03 -17.24
CA GLY A 63 -31.13 50.35 -18.33
C GLY A 63 -30.60 50.76 -19.71
N ALA A 64 -30.38 49.79 -20.60
CA ALA A 64 -30.09 50.03 -22.00
C ALA A 64 -31.15 49.34 -22.88
N GLY A 65 -32.20 50.07 -23.28
CA GLY A 65 -33.29 49.52 -24.10
C GLY A 65 -34.61 50.28 -23.95
N SER A 66 -35.69 49.66 -24.42
CA SER A 66 -37.07 50.21 -24.38
C SER A 66 -37.87 49.85 -23.13
N ALA A 67 -37.30 49.03 -22.24
CA ALA A 67 -37.91 48.69 -20.95
C ALA A 67 -37.67 49.81 -19.92
N ILE A 68 -38.66 50.09 -19.07
CA ILE A 68 -38.60 51.13 -18.05
C ILE A 68 -38.38 50.45 -16.69
N ILE A 69 -37.35 50.89 -15.94
CA ILE A 69 -37.15 50.47 -14.56
C ILE A 69 -38.19 51.17 -13.69
N THR A 70 -39.06 50.40 -13.05
CA THR A 70 -40.13 50.92 -12.17
C THR A 70 -39.73 50.92 -10.71
N ASP A 71 -38.94 49.93 -10.28
CA ASP A 71 -38.47 49.82 -8.90
C ASP A 71 -37.12 49.09 -8.80
N ILE A 72 -36.35 49.41 -7.77
CA ILE A 72 -35.11 48.72 -7.41
C ILE A 72 -35.12 48.50 -5.90
N ALA A 73 -35.18 47.23 -5.49
CA ALA A 73 -35.09 46.80 -4.10
C ALA A 73 -33.75 46.10 -3.86
N ILE A 74 -33.10 46.41 -2.73
CA ILE A 74 -31.86 45.77 -2.31
C ILE A 74 -32.12 45.07 -0.98
N GLU A 75 -31.77 43.79 -0.89
CA GLU A 75 -32.04 42.96 0.28
C GLU A 75 -30.78 42.19 0.68
N LEU A 76 -30.46 42.15 1.97
CA LEU A 76 -29.38 41.31 2.49
C LEU A 76 -29.95 39.93 2.83
N ILE A 77 -29.57 38.91 2.05
CA ILE A 77 -30.09 37.54 2.18
C ILE A 77 -28.97 36.54 2.51
N PRO A 78 -29.28 35.34 3.05
CA PRO A 78 -28.32 34.25 3.17
C PRO A 78 -27.63 33.96 1.85
N ASN A 79 -26.31 33.75 1.89
CA ASN A 79 -25.56 33.37 0.70
C ASN A 79 -26.10 32.03 0.17
N ARG A 80 -26.63 32.05 -1.06
CA ARG A 80 -27.22 30.87 -1.71
C ARG A 80 -26.16 30.00 -2.40
N GLU A 81 -24.91 30.47 -2.49
CA GLU A 81 -23.80 29.68 -3.02
C GLU A 81 -23.28 28.67 -1.99
N SER A 82 -22.90 27.50 -2.48
CA SER A 82 -22.15 26.50 -1.70
C SER A 82 -20.65 26.82 -1.75
N PHE A 83 -20.00 26.76 -0.58
CA PHE A 83 -18.54 26.90 -0.49
C PHE A 83 -17.82 25.80 -1.28
N GLN A 84 -18.34 24.58 -1.25
CA GLN A 84 -17.77 23.42 -1.92
C GLN A 84 -17.85 23.54 -3.45
N ASP A 85 -18.96 24.05 -3.98
CA ASP A 85 -19.14 24.21 -5.42
C ASP A 85 -18.19 25.26 -6.01
N VAL A 86 -17.83 26.26 -5.21
CA VAL A 86 -16.95 27.37 -5.62
C VAL A 86 -15.47 27.03 -5.41
N TYR A 87 -15.16 26.22 -4.39
CA TYR A 87 -13.80 25.78 -4.07
C TYR A 87 -13.70 24.25 -3.97
N PRO A 88 -13.91 23.52 -5.09
CA PRO A 88 -13.95 22.05 -5.09
C PRO A 88 -12.65 21.42 -4.59
N ASP A 89 -11.49 22.01 -4.92
CA ASP A 89 -10.16 21.55 -4.48
C ASP A 89 -9.97 21.58 -2.94
N SER A 90 -10.89 22.22 -2.21
CA SER A 90 -10.84 22.28 -0.74
C SER A 90 -11.41 21.03 -0.07
N ASP A 91 -12.15 20.21 -0.83
CA ASP A 91 -12.82 18.98 -0.38
C ASP A 91 -12.18 17.70 -0.92
N ASP A 92 -11.09 17.82 -1.69
CA ASP A 92 -10.17 16.71 -1.94
C ASP A 92 -9.48 16.34 -0.62
N GLU A 93 -10.23 15.64 0.24
CA GLU A 93 -9.69 14.59 1.09
C GLU A 93 -8.86 13.73 0.15
N MET A 94 -7.54 13.96 0.16
CA MET A 94 -6.58 13.11 -0.53
C MET A 94 -6.98 11.70 -0.14
N SER A 95 -7.60 10.97 -1.08
CA SER A 95 -8.21 9.71 -0.71
C SER A 95 -7.09 8.88 -0.10
N ASP A 96 -7.33 8.33 1.08
CA ASP A 96 -6.41 7.39 1.73
C ASP A 96 -6.19 6.12 0.86
N ALA A 97 -6.75 6.06 -0.37
CA ALA A 97 -6.53 5.01 -1.34
C ALA A 97 -5.08 4.89 -1.85
N ASP A 98 -4.22 5.88 -1.59
CA ASP A 98 -2.77 5.79 -1.82
C ASP A 98 -1.99 5.54 -0.52
N VAL A 99 -2.62 4.99 0.52
CA VAL A 99 -1.89 4.26 1.55
C VAL A 99 -1.66 2.88 0.96
N PRO A 100 -0.42 2.49 0.61
CA PRO A 100 -0.14 1.09 0.36
C PRO A 100 -0.54 0.37 1.65
N HIS A 101 -1.63 -0.38 1.58
CA HIS A 101 -1.97 -1.32 2.64
C HIS A 101 -0.75 -2.23 2.72
N GLU A 102 0.08 -2.04 3.74
CA GLU A 102 1.18 -2.96 4.04
C GLU A 102 0.48 -4.25 4.47
N GLU A 103 0.09 -5.07 3.49
CA GLU A 103 0.01 -6.50 3.68
C GLU A 103 1.42 -6.89 4.12
N ASP A 104 1.62 -6.94 5.44
CA ASP A 104 2.56 -7.84 6.05
C ASP A 104 2.11 -9.22 5.58
N GLY A 105 2.59 -9.62 4.40
CA GLY A 105 2.52 -10.98 3.93
C GLY A 105 3.27 -11.79 4.96
N GLU A 106 2.52 -12.24 5.97
CA GLU A 106 2.90 -13.39 6.76
C GLU A 106 3.18 -14.47 5.73
N ASP A 107 4.46 -14.77 5.55
CA ASP A 107 4.92 -15.92 4.81
C ASP A 107 4.26 -17.14 5.48
N GLU A 108 3.05 -17.48 5.04
CA GLU A 108 2.46 -18.78 5.21
C GLU A 108 3.42 -19.73 4.48
N GLU A 109 4.43 -20.21 5.21
CA GLU A 109 5.25 -21.34 4.80
C GLU A 109 4.32 -22.55 4.75
N GLU A 110 3.62 -22.67 3.62
CA GLU A 110 2.95 -23.87 3.17
C GLU A 110 3.97 -25.00 3.29
N SER A 111 3.68 -25.93 4.19
CA SER A 111 4.55 -27.04 4.55
C SER A 111 4.60 -28.07 3.43
N GLU A 112 5.25 -27.69 2.33
CA GLU A 112 5.72 -28.63 1.33
C GLU A 112 6.87 -29.44 1.95
N GLU A 113 6.87 -30.75 1.71
CA GLU A 113 7.91 -31.68 2.17
C GLU A 113 9.29 -31.22 1.66
N LYS A 114 9.96 -30.34 2.42
CA LYS A 114 11.26 -29.78 2.06
C LYS A 114 12.25 -30.93 1.85
N GLU A 115 12.76 -31.05 0.62
CA GLU A 115 13.83 -31.98 0.31
C GLU A 115 14.95 -31.87 1.36
N PRO A 116 15.53 -33.00 1.81
CA PRO A 116 16.53 -32.97 2.87
C PRO A 116 17.70 -32.09 2.45
N SER A 117 18.01 -31.11 3.30
CA SER A 117 19.07 -30.15 3.02
C SER A 117 20.42 -30.86 2.80
N PRO A 118 21.37 -30.24 2.09
CA PRO A 118 22.72 -30.78 1.98
C PRO A 118 23.36 -31.10 3.35
N LEU A 119 23.03 -30.33 4.39
CA LEU A 119 23.48 -30.57 5.75
C LEU A 119 22.84 -31.84 6.35
N ASP A 120 21.55 -32.05 6.13
CA ASP A 120 20.83 -33.24 6.63
C ASP A 120 21.35 -34.51 5.98
N LYS A 121 21.66 -34.47 4.68
CA LYS A 121 22.29 -35.58 3.96
C LYS A 121 23.66 -35.93 4.57
N VAL A 122 24.48 -34.93 4.88
CA VAL A 122 25.79 -35.16 5.53
C VAL A 122 25.62 -35.71 6.95
N ARG A 123 24.67 -35.19 7.73
CA ARG A 123 24.38 -35.69 9.09
C ARG A 123 23.85 -37.12 9.09
N ALA A 124 23.00 -37.48 8.13
CA ALA A 124 22.56 -38.85 7.92
C ALA A 124 23.75 -39.77 7.61
N ARG A 125 24.67 -39.32 6.74
CA ARG A 125 25.89 -40.07 6.42
C ARG A 125 26.81 -40.24 7.62
N ILE A 126 26.97 -39.21 8.46
CA ILE A 126 27.75 -39.30 9.72
C ILE A 126 27.13 -40.33 10.66
N ARG A 127 25.80 -40.34 10.82
CA ARG A 127 25.10 -41.35 11.64
C ARG A 127 25.39 -42.75 11.14
N GLN A 128 25.19 -42.99 9.84
CA GLN A 128 25.48 -44.28 9.22
C GLN A 128 26.94 -44.72 9.43
N LEU A 129 27.91 -43.82 9.22
CA LEU A 129 29.33 -44.14 9.41
C LEU A 129 29.68 -44.49 10.86
N ARG A 130 29.00 -43.89 11.85
CA ARG A 130 29.15 -44.25 13.27
C ARG A 130 28.58 -45.63 13.58
N ASP A 131 27.46 -45.96 12.96
CA ASP A 131 26.85 -47.29 13.12
C ASP A 131 27.73 -48.37 12.46
N GLU A 132 28.28 -48.08 11.28
CA GLU A 132 29.27 -48.94 10.61
C GLU A 132 30.57 -49.08 11.43
N GLU A 133 31.05 -48.02 12.09
CA GLU A 133 32.20 -48.07 13.00
C GLU A 133 31.91 -48.96 14.22
N ARG A 134 30.71 -48.85 14.81
CA ARG A 134 30.29 -49.69 15.94
C ARG A 134 30.23 -51.15 15.52
N SER A 135 29.64 -51.46 14.37
CA SER A 135 29.59 -52.83 13.84
C SER A 135 30.99 -53.39 13.56
N ALA A 136 31.91 -52.59 13.03
CA ALA A 136 33.29 -53.01 12.83
C ALA A 136 34.02 -53.33 14.15
N LYS A 137 33.77 -52.54 15.21
CA LYS A 137 34.30 -52.81 16.56
C LYS A 137 33.76 -54.11 17.14
N GLU A 138 32.46 -54.36 17.01
CA GLU A 138 31.84 -55.62 17.45
C GLU A 138 32.44 -56.84 16.74
N VAL A 139 32.76 -56.74 15.44
CA VAL A 139 33.44 -57.82 14.71
C VAL A 139 34.83 -58.10 15.27
N VAL A 140 35.60 -57.04 15.59
CA VAL A 140 36.93 -57.16 16.19
C VAL A 140 36.84 -57.78 17.59
N GLU A 141 35.94 -57.30 18.43
CA GLU A 141 35.73 -57.80 19.79
C GLU A 141 35.21 -59.25 19.79
N SER A 142 34.30 -59.59 18.88
CA SER A 142 33.80 -60.95 18.67
C SER A 142 34.91 -61.89 18.20
N ALA A 143 35.77 -61.46 17.26
CA ALA A 143 36.93 -62.25 16.84
C ALA A 143 37.91 -62.47 18.01
N ALA A 144 38.18 -61.44 18.81
CA ALA A 144 39.04 -61.57 19.99
C ALA A 144 38.45 -62.53 21.05
N ASN A 145 37.14 -62.50 21.28
CA ASN A 145 36.47 -63.42 22.20
C ASN A 145 36.44 -64.85 21.67
N ARG A 146 36.16 -65.06 20.37
CA ARG A 146 36.24 -66.38 19.72
C ARG A 146 37.65 -66.96 19.80
N LEU A 147 38.69 -66.15 19.62
CA LEU A 147 40.07 -66.60 19.78
C LEU A 147 40.35 -67.11 21.20
N LYS A 148 39.92 -66.37 22.24
CA LYS A 148 40.07 -66.82 23.64
C LYS A 148 39.39 -68.17 23.90
N ILE A 149 38.18 -68.36 23.36
CA ILE A 149 37.44 -69.62 23.50
C ILE A 149 38.17 -70.75 22.78
N LEU A 150 38.65 -70.50 21.55
CA LEU A 150 39.38 -71.47 20.75
C LEU A 150 40.70 -71.88 21.43
N ASP A 151 41.46 -70.92 21.96
CA ASP A 151 42.70 -71.16 22.69
C ASP A 151 42.46 -71.97 23.97
N ALA A 152 41.41 -71.64 24.74
CA ALA A 152 41.03 -72.39 25.94
C ALA A 152 40.58 -73.82 25.61
N HIS A 153 39.82 -74.01 24.53
CA HIS A 153 39.45 -75.34 24.06
C HIS A 153 40.69 -76.14 23.63
N GLY A 154 41.60 -75.52 22.86
CA GLY A 154 42.87 -76.11 22.44
C GLY A 154 43.70 -76.61 23.63
N ALA A 155 43.81 -75.80 24.69
CA ALA A 155 44.50 -76.19 25.93
C ALA A 155 43.83 -77.36 26.67
N SER A 156 42.52 -77.53 26.54
CA SER A 156 41.77 -78.61 27.22
C SER A 156 41.85 -79.99 26.53
N LEU A 157 42.27 -80.02 25.26
CA LEU A 157 42.34 -81.26 24.46
C LEU A 157 43.45 -82.21 24.92
N ASP A 158 44.51 -81.70 25.54
CA ASP A 158 45.66 -82.47 26.04
C ASP A 158 45.28 -83.42 27.21
N SER A 159 44.11 -83.21 27.81
CA SER A 159 43.62 -83.96 28.99
C SER A 159 42.59 -85.05 28.68
N LYS A 160 42.21 -85.28 27.42
CA LYS A 160 41.12 -86.21 27.06
C LYS A 160 41.64 -87.47 26.35
N GLU A 161 41.33 -88.64 26.90
CA GLU A 161 41.65 -89.93 26.26
C GLU A 161 40.82 -90.15 24.98
N GLY A 162 41.46 -90.64 23.91
CA GLY A 162 40.80 -91.05 22.66
C GLY A 162 40.65 -89.99 21.57
N VAL A 163 41.31 -88.82 21.69
CA VAL A 163 41.22 -87.74 20.71
C VAL A 163 42.20 -87.96 19.54
N ASN A 164 41.72 -87.83 18.29
CA ASN A 164 42.60 -87.75 17.11
C ASN A 164 43.29 -86.38 17.08
N ILE A 165 44.57 -86.36 17.47
CA ILE A 165 45.38 -85.15 17.58
C ILE A 165 45.55 -84.44 16.23
N ALA A 166 45.74 -85.19 15.14
CA ALA A 166 45.99 -84.61 13.81
C ALA A 166 44.78 -83.80 13.31
N ASP A 167 43.58 -84.39 13.38
CA ASP A 167 42.33 -83.73 12.96
C ASP A 167 42.01 -82.50 13.85
N SER A 168 42.32 -82.60 15.14
CA SER A 168 42.08 -81.53 16.12
C SER A 168 42.96 -80.31 15.86
N ILE A 169 44.24 -80.52 15.52
CA ILE A 169 45.18 -79.45 15.16
C ILE A 169 44.76 -78.78 13.85
N GLU A 170 44.33 -79.55 12.85
CA GLU A 170 43.89 -79.00 11.57
C GLU A 170 42.64 -78.13 11.74
N THR A 171 41.66 -78.61 12.52
CA THR A 171 40.44 -77.86 12.85
C THR A 171 40.77 -76.56 13.59
N TYR A 172 41.66 -76.61 14.58
CA TYR A 172 42.12 -75.42 15.29
C TYR A 172 42.78 -74.40 14.36
N ARG A 173 43.66 -74.85 13.45
CA ARG A 173 44.31 -73.97 12.46
C ARG A 173 43.29 -73.30 11.56
N ALA A 174 42.33 -74.07 11.03
CA ALA A 174 41.29 -73.55 10.15
C ALA A 174 40.41 -72.50 10.85
N GLU A 175 39.98 -72.77 12.09
CA GLU A 175 39.18 -71.82 12.87
C GLU A 175 39.98 -70.57 13.26
N ARG A 176 41.25 -70.73 13.64
CA ARG A 176 42.13 -69.61 13.98
C ARG A 176 42.37 -68.69 12.78
N GLU A 177 42.53 -69.26 11.59
CA GLU A 177 42.66 -68.48 10.35
C GLU A 177 41.38 -67.69 10.03
N ARG A 178 40.20 -68.32 10.16
CA ARG A 178 38.90 -67.61 10.00
C ARG A 178 38.75 -66.45 10.97
N ILE A 179 39.07 -66.67 12.24
CA ILE A 179 39.01 -65.62 13.28
C ILE A 179 39.98 -64.48 12.96
N PHE A 180 41.19 -64.81 12.49
CA PHE A 180 42.18 -63.80 12.09
C PHE A 180 41.69 -62.96 10.91
N GLN A 181 41.11 -63.60 9.88
CA GLN A 181 40.53 -62.90 8.74
C GLN A 181 39.40 -61.96 9.16
N ASP A 182 38.49 -62.40 10.03
CA ASP A 182 37.42 -61.56 10.58
C ASP A 182 37.97 -60.35 11.34
N HIS A 183 38.99 -60.58 12.18
CA HIS A 183 39.65 -59.51 12.94
C HIS A 183 40.29 -58.47 12.02
N VAL A 184 41.08 -58.91 11.03
CA VAL A 184 41.74 -58.02 10.06
C VAL A 184 40.71 -57.26 9.23
N ALA A 185 39.63 -57.92 8.79
CA ALA A 185 38.54 -57.28 8.07
C ALA A 185 37.83 -56.22 8.93
N GLY A 186 37.55 -56.51 10.20
CA GLY A 186 36.97 -55.57 11.16
C GLY A 186 37.86 -54.34 11.38
N VAL A 187 39.16 -54.54 11.64
CA VAL A 187 40.13 -53.44 11.83
C VAL A 187 40.23 -52.57 10.58
N THR A 188 40.33 -53.17 9.39
CA THR A 188 40.44 -52.44 8.13
C THR A 188 39.19 -51.60 7.86
N ARG A 189 37.99 -52.17 8.06
CA ARG A 189 36.72 -51.43 7.95
C ARG A 189 36.64 -50.28 8.96
N GLY A 190 37.05 -50.51 10.21
CA GLY A 190 37.08 -49.47 11.24
C GLY A 190 37.97 -48.28 10.86
N GLN A 191 39.17 -48.55 10.32
CA GLN A 191 40.09 -47.51 9.85
C GLN A 191 39.54 -46.72 8.66
N ASP A 192 38.92 -47.39 7.69
CA ASP A 192 38.30 -46.73 6.54
C ASP A 192 37.10 -45.85 6.97
N ASN A 193 36.25 -46.37 7.86
CA ASN A 193 35.13 -45.62 8.42
C ASN A 193 35.59 -44.38 9.18
N MET A 194 36.68 -44.47 9.95
CA MET A 194 37.27 -43.32 10.63
C MET A 194 37.72 -42.21 9.66
N LYS A 195 38.34 -42.58 8.53
CA LYS A 195 38.74 -41.62 7.48
C LYS A 195 37.52 -40.95 6.85
N ARG A 196 36.50 -41.76 6.49
CA ARG A 196 35.23 -41.26 5.92
C ARG A 196 34.50 -40.34 6.89
N LEU A 197 34.48 -40.68 8.18
CA LEU A 197 33.86 -39.87 9.24
C LEU A 197 34.56 -38.52 9.37
N SER A 198 35.90 -38.50 9.36
CA SER A 198 36.69 -37.25 9.40
C SER A 198 36.36 -36.32 8.22
N ILE A 199 36.21 -36.87 7.02
CA ILE A 199 35.83 -36.10 5.83
C ILE A 199 34.40 -35.55 5.98
N ALA A 200 33.45 -36.39 6.41
CA ALA A 200 32.06 -36.00 6.58
C ALA A 200 31.90 -34.89 7.66
N LEU A 201 32.62 -34.98 8.78
CA LEU A 201 32.61 -33.96 9.84
C LEU A 201 33.20 -32.62 9.37
N LYS A 202 34.26 -32.65 8.55
CA LYS A 202 34.81 -31.43 7.91
C LYS A 202 33.80 -30.80 6.96
N GLN A 203 33.09 -31.62 6.18
CA GLN A 203 32.02 -31.15 5.30
C GLN A 203 30.88 -30.52 6.11
N GLU A 204 30.39 -31.18 7.16
CA GLU A 204 29.36 -30.64 8.05
C GLU A 204 29.76 -29.26 8.61
N THR A 205 30.99 -29.14 9.13
CA THR A 205 31.49 -27.88 9.70
C THR A 205 31.50 -26.75 8.66
N ARG A 206 31.89 -27.05 7.41
CA ARG A 206 31.88 -26.07 6.30
C ARG A 206 30.45 -25.65 5.94
N LEU A 207 29.52 -26.60 5.88
CA LEU A 207 28.12 -26.34 5.57
C LEU A 207 27.46 -25.47 6.66
N VAL A 208 27.62 -25.82 7.93
CA VAL A 208 27.11 -25.04 9.07
C VAL A 208 27.65 -23.61 9.06
N LYS A 209 28.94 -23.43 8.78
CA LYS A 209 29.53 -22.09 8.72
C LYS A 209 28.95 -21.25 7.56
N ARG A 210 28.66 -21.89 6.43
CA ARG A 210 28.05 -21.24 5.28
C ARG A 210 26.60 -20.83 5.57
N GLU A 211 25.77 -21.74 6.08
CA GLU A 211 24.38 -21.44 6.44
C GLU A 211 24.28 -20.33 7.49
N LYS A 212 25.15 -20.35 8.51
CA LYS A 212 25.21 -19.26 9.50
C LYS A 212 25.57 -17.91 8.88
N ARG A 213 26.47 -17.90 7.88
CA ARG A 213 26.86 -16.67 7.18
C ARG A 213 25.72 -16.17 6.30
N GLU A 214 25.08 -17.05 5.55
CA GLU A 214 23.93 -16.74 4.69
C GLU A 214 22.77 -16.19 5.53
N ALA A 215 22.43 -16.83 6.66
CA ALA A 215 21.42 -16.33 7.59
C ALA A 215 21.81 -14.96 8.20
N ALA A 216 23.07 -14.76 8.57
CA ALA A 216 23.54 -13.47 9.07
C ALA A 216 23.49 -12.36 8.01
N ASP A 217 23.81 -12.68 6.75
CA ASP A 217 23.75 -11.73 5.65
C ASP A 217 22.29 -11.43 5.26
N ALA A 218 21.40 -12.43 5.27
CA ALA A 218 19.96 -12.27 5.04
C ALA A 218 19.31 -11.39 6.11
N THR A 219 19.56 -11.66 7.40
CA THR A 219 19.03 -10.83 8.51
C THR A 219 19.54 -9.39 8.44
N ARG A 220 20.81 -9.17 8.05
CA ARG A 220 21.37 -7.84 7.81
C ARG A 220 20.72 -7.13 6.62
N ALA A 221 20.47 -7.84 5.53
CA ALA A 221 19.80 -7.30 4.35
C ALA A 221 18.35 -6.90 4.69
N MET A 222 17.60 -7.78 5.37
CA MET A 222 16.23 -7.51 5.83
C MET A 222 16.18 -6.28 6.75
N LYS A 223 17.09 -6.17 7.72
CA LYS A 223 17.16 -5.00 8.61
C LYS A 223 17.48 -3.70 7.86
N LYS A 224 18.35 -3.75 6.84
CA LYS A 224 18.65 -2.59 5.99
C LYS A 224 17.45 -2.19 5.14
N ALA A 225 16.77 -3.15 4.53
CA ALA A 225 15.58 -2.92 3.72
C ALA A 225 14.46 -2.30 4.56
N ARG A 226 14.17 -2.85 5.74
CA ARG A 226 13.20 -2.28 6.68
C ARG A 226 13.54 -0.85 7.09
N LYS A 227 14.80 -0.59 7.44
CA LYS A 227 15.24 0.76 7.83
C LYS A 227 15.07 1.77 6.69
N GLU A 228 15.30 1.37 5.45
CA GLU A 228 15.10 2.26 4.30
C GLU A 228 13.60 2.48 4.01
N ARG A 229 12.78 1.43 4.12
CA ARG A 229 11.31 1.53 4.04
C ARG A 229 10.77 2.52 5.08
N ASP A 230 11.17 2.36 6.34
CA ASP A 230 10.74 3.23 7.45
C ASP A 230 11.15 4.69 7.21
N ARG A 231 12.35 4.93 6.67
CA ARG A 231 12.83 6.27 6.32
C ARG A 231 12.02 6.90 5.19
N GLN A 232 11.68 6.12 4.18
CA GLN A 232 10.88 6.59 3.06
C GLN A 232 9.45 6.91 3.52
N ALA A 233 8.82 5.99 4.26
CA ALA A 233 7.52 6.21 4.86
C ALA A 233 7.49 7.45 5.77
N GLN A 234 8.53 7.68 6.56
CA GLN A 234 8.62 8.88 7.40
C GLN A 234 8.73 10.18 6.59
N LYS A 235 9.49 10.18 5.48
CA LYS A 235 9.57 11.34 4.57
C LYS A 235 8.23 11.62 3.93
N ASP A 236 7.59 10.59 3.41
CA ASP A 236 6.30 10.71 2.72
C ASP A 236 5.20 11.17 3.68
N ALA A 237 5.17 10.63 4.90
CA ALA A 237 4.26 11.09 5.96
C ALA A 237 4.50 12.58 6.31
N ARG A 238 5.76 13.03 6.36
CA ARG A 238 6.09 14.43 6.63
C ARG A 238 5.62 15.36 5.52
N GLU A 239 5.83 14.99 4.25
CA GLU A 239 5.37 15.79 3.12
C GLU A 239 3.84 15.81 3.04
N ARG A 240 3.17 14.66 3.23
CA ARG A 240 1.70 14.59 3.34
C ARG A 240 1.16 15.47 4.46
N ALA A 241 1.80 15.47 5.63
CA ALA A 241 1.39 16.33 6.75
C ALA A 241 1.56 17.82 6.44
N LYS A 242 2.64 18.22 5.75
CA LYS A 242 2.82 19.61 5.29
C LYS A 242 1.74 20.01 4.30
N LEU A 243 1.45 19.17 3.31
CA LEU A 243 0.40 19.42 2.32
C LEU A 243 -0.97 19.54 2.98
N LYS A 244 -1.31 18.64 3.92
CA LYS A 244 -2.57 18.70 4.67
C LYS A 244 -2.67 19.98 5.49
N LYS A 245 -1.58 20.40 6.16
CA LYS A 245 -1.53 21.64 6.93
C LYS A 245 -1.71 22.88 6.04
N GLU A 246 -1.08 22.90 4.87
CA GLU A 246 -1.18 24.00 3.92
C GLU A 246 -2.60 24.08 3.31
N LYS A 247 -3.16 22.95 2.88
CA LYS A 247 -4.56 22.87 2.42
C LYS A 247 -5.53 23.37 3.50
N ALA A 248 -5.35 22.92 4.74
CA ALA A 248 -6.18 23.38 5.87
C ALA A 248 -6.04 24.89 6.13
N ARG A 249 -4.82 25.44 5.99
CA ARG A 249 -4.58 26.89 6.09
C ARG A 249 -5.35 27.65 5.01
N ILE A 250 -5.23 27.22 3.75
CA ILE A 250 -5.93 27.84 2.62
C ILE A 250 -7.45 27.74 2.80
N ARG A 251 -7.97 26.59 3.22
CA ARG A 251 -9.40 26.40 3.50
C ARG A 251 -9.88 27.34 4.60
N ALA A 252 -9.16 27.42 5.72
CA ALA A 252 -9.50 28.33 6.82
C ALA A 252 -9.47 29.81 6.38
N GLU A 253 -8.52 30.20 5.53
CA GLU A 253 -8.46 31.55 4.96
C GLU A 253 -9.67 31.82 4.04
N ARG A 254 -9.99 30.89 3.13
CA ARG A 254 -11.16 31.00 2.25
C ARG A 254 -12.47 31.04 3.03
N GLU A 255 -12.64 30.18 4.03
CA GLU A 255 -13.82 30.15 4.91
C GLU A 255 -13.95 31.45 5.71
N ARG A 256 -12.83 32.06 6.13
CA ARG A 256 -12.82 33.34 6.82
C ARG A 256 -13.38 34.48 5.97
N PHE A 257 -13.14 34.46 4.66
CA PHE A 257 -13.66 35.44 3.72
C PHE A 257 -14.95 35.00 3.03
N TRP A 258 -15.51 33.85 3.40
CA TRP A 258 -16.76 33.36 2.82
C TRP A 258 -17.95 34.16 3.38
N PRO A 259 -18.69 34.90 2.53
CA PRO A 259 -19.82 35.69 3.00
C PRO A 259 -20.97 34.76 3.40
N LYS A 260 -21.46 34.90 4.63
CA LYS A 260 -22.68 34.22 5.11
C LYS A 260 -23.96 34.88 4.59
N LEU A 261 -23.87 36.19 4.34
CA LEU A 261 -24.93 37.03 3.81
C LEU A 261 -24.40 37.74 2.56
N CYS A 262 -25.23 37.87 1.54
CA CYS A 262 -24.94 38.58 0.30
C CYS A 262 -26.10 39.51 -0.04
N TYR A 263 -25.81 40.65 -0.66
CA TYR A 263 -26.86 41.49 -1.18
C TYR A 263 -27.48 40.87 -2.44
N SER A 264 -28.80 41.02 -2.54
CA SER A 264 -29.59 40.73 -3.72
C SER A 264 -30.22 42.02 -4.21
N VAL A 265 -30.18 42.25 -5.52
CA VAL A 265 -30.78 43.41 -6.17
C VAL A 265 -31.93 42.92 -7.03
N ARG A 266 -33.13 43.34 -6.69
CA ARG A 266 -34.36 43.04 -7.39
C ARG A 266 -34.79 44.26 -8.17
N VAL A 267 -34.89 44.11 -9.49
CA VAL A 267 -35.19 45.18 -10.43
C VAL A 267 -36.52 44.87 -11.09
N SER A 268 -37.52 45.72 -10.86
CA SER A 268 -38.80 45.64 -11.55
C SER A 268 -38.76 46.46 -12.83
N LEU A 269 -39.17 45.84 -13.92
CA LEU A 269 -39.15 46.40 -15.26
C LEU A 269 -40.54 46.32 -15.89
N GLU A 270 -40.97 47.40 -16.53
CA GLU A 270 -42.19 47.42 -17.34
C GLU A 270 -41.82 47.51 -18.83
N VAL A 271 -42.34 46.57 -19.63
CA VAL A 271 -42.18 46.58 -21.09
C VAL A 271 -43.51 46.89 -21.73
N MET A 272 -43.62 48.06 -22.37
CA MET A 272 -44.87 48.44 -23.03
C MET A 272 -45.21 47.45 -24.16
N ALA A 273 -46.37 46.80 -24.04
CA ALA A 273 -46.93 46.02 -25.13
C ALA A 273 -47.29 46.99 -26.27
N PHE A 274 -46.59 46.88 -27.39
CA PHE A 274 -46.91 47.67 -28.58
C PHE A 274 -48.27 47.19 -29.12
N THR A 275 -49.36 47.83 -28.72
CA THR A 275 -50.65 47.68 -29.42
C THR A 275 -50.55 48.46 -30.72
N PRO A 276 -50.56 47.83 -31.91
CA PRO A 276 -50.53 48.60 -33.16
C PRO A 276 -51.79 49.45 -33.23
N SER A 277 -51.62 50.76 -33.42
CA SER A 277 -52.73 51.68 -33.61
C SER A 277 -53.54 51.20 -34.83
N SER A 278 -54.80 50.86 -34.58
CA SER A 278 -55.76 50.49 -35.61
C SER A 278 -55.81 51.59 -36.67
N SER A 279 -55.33 51.27 -37.87
CA SER A 279 -55.33 52.17 -39.02
C SER A 279 -56.77 52.48 -39.43
N ARG A 280 -57.21 53.72 -39.20
CA ARG A 280 -58.47 54.24 -39.76
C ARG A 280 -58.32 54.33 -41.28
N ARG A 281 -58.78 53.28 -41.95
CA ARG A 281 -58.92 53.20 -43.41
C ARG A 281 -60.06 54.13 -43.83
N THR A 282 -59.74 55.37 -44.25
CA THR A 282 -60.68 56.21 -45.00
C THR A 282 -60.77 55.66 -46.43
N SER A 283 -61.88 54.98 -46.71
CA SER A 283 -62.35 54.72 -48.06
C SER A 283 -62.85 56.04 -48.67
N VAL A 284 -62.17 56.55 -49.69
CA VAL A 284 -62.72 57.57 -50.59
C VAL A 284 -63.19 56.85 -51.85
N LEU A 285 -64.51 56.85 -52.03
CA LEU A 285 -65.19 56.67 -53.31
C LEU A 285 -65.12 58.00 -54.06
N SER A 286 -64.66 57.96 -55.32
CA SER A 286 -65.18 58.68 -56.51
C SER A 286 -64.18 58.61 -57.65
#